data_AF-G9NTF9-F1
#
_entry.id   AF-G9NTF9-F1
#
_cell.length_a   1.000
_cell.length_b   1.000
_cell.length_c   1.000
_cell.angle_alpha   90.00
_cell.angle_beta   90.00
_cell.angle_gamma   90.00
#
_symmetry.space_group_name_H-M   'P 1'
#
loop_
_entity.id
_entity.type
_entity.pdbx_description
1 polymer ?
#
loop_
_entity_poly.entity_id
_entity_poly.type
_entity_poly.pdbx_seq_one_letter_code
_entity_poly.pdbx_strand_id
1 'polypeptide(L)'
;MLAKYKPPKFEIEDLCIPESDPMYNNAVRCIQTYWKQAADMTKGQRQKYLWYLQKTHINHFVAKPFECHGGTVTAHSLYQRARDDAGNFVRLSWPVYLLLSSLYGDLPKRYKEAIEQKYGTSVIEDYTTFYRSFYPTPTSTMEKSVTEGITSVANIGDFIHRASRDSSSTASETNLSRGPWNIETVIKDLDVSKTKRSPSALESPQKRTKLSDDEILSRLNQHTEAIQKIVHEAQLEQRSKLQEVHHDVEKGVQTLNSMQNDLRQFMSAVASALKDIGEHLNE
;
A
#
# COMPACT_ATOMS: atom_id res chain seq x y z
N MET A 1 -12.81 18.91 13.66
CA MET A 1 -12.72 18.64 12.20
C MET A 1 -11.58 17.68 11.81
N LEU A 2 -10.38 17.79 12.42
CA LEU A 2 -9.17 17.03 12.04
C LEU A 2 -9.36 15.51 11.85
N ALA A 3 -10.20 14.86 12.66
CA ALA A 3 -10.43 13.41 12.59
C ALA A 3 -10.83 12.87 11.19
N LYS A 4 -11.51 13.68 10.35
CA LYS A 4 -11.88 13.28 8.98
C LYS A 4 -10.67 13.12 8.04
N TYR A 5 -9.53 13.69 8.39
CA TYR A 5 -8.31 13.70 7.58
C TYR A 5 -7.28 12.65 8.01
N LYS A 6 -7.45 12.04 9.20
CA LYS A 6 -6.50 11.09 9.80
C LYS A 6 -6.10 10.01 8.75
N PRO A 7 -4.81 9.81 8.46
CA PRO A 7 -4.38 8.68 7.63
C PRO A 7 -4.75 7.36 8.32
N PRO A 8 -5.02 6.27 7.58
CA PRO A 8 -4.96 4.94 8.17
C PRO A 8 -3.61 4.73 8.86
N LYS A 9 -3.60 4.04 10.01
CA LYS A 9 -2.35 3.55 10.60
C LYS A 9 -1.79 2.45 9.69
N PHE A 10 -0.50 2.49 9.45
CA PHE A 10 0.24 1.37 8.87
C PHE A 10 1.70 1.47 9.33
N GLU A 11 2.18 0.49 10.08
CA GLU A 11 3.53 0.44 10.65
C GLU A 11 4.28 -0.82 10.17
N ILE A 12 5.55 -0.97 10.56
CA ILE A 12 6.42 -2.04 10.07
C ILE A 12 5.91 -3.43 10.51
N GLU A 13 5.27 -3.50 11.68
CA GLU A 13 4.70 -4.73 12.24
C GLU A 13 3.50 -5.24 11.40
N ASP A 14 2.76 -4.33 10.75
CA ASP A 14 1.59 -4.66 9.91
C ASP A 14 1.98 -5.41 8.60
N LEU A 15 3.29 -5.48 8.27
CA LEU A 15 3.81 -6.23 7.12
C LEU A 15 3.79 -7.74 7.30
N CYS A 16 3.97 -8.23 8.54
CA CYS A 16 4.27 -9.62 8.86
C CYS A 16 5.46 -10.21 8.06
N ILE A 17 6.51 -9.39 7.82
CA ILE A 17 7.79 -9.78 7.20
C ILE A 17 8.86 -9.81 8.31
N PRO A 18 9.64 -10.90 8.49
CA PRO A 18 10.72 -10.94 9.48
C PRO A 18 11.94 -10.13 9.01
N GLU A 19 12.74 -9.62 9.95
CA GLU A 19 13.90 -8.76 9.63
C GLU A 19 15.00 -9.46 8.83
N SER A 20 15.01 -10.80 8.85
CA SER A 20 15.90 -11.67 8.07
C SER A 20 15.45 -11.87 6.61
N ASP A 21 14.27 -11.39 6.22
CA ASP A 21 13.79 -11.47 4.83
C ASP A 21 14.51 -10.42 3.95
N PRO A 22 15.08 -10.79 2.79
CA PRO A 22 15.71 -9.85 1.86
C PRO A 22 14.83 -8.65 1.45
N MET A 23 13.51 -8.80 1.46
CA MET A 23 12.54 -7.75 1.16
C MET A 23 12.35 -6.75 2.32
N TYR A 24 12.67 -7.10 3.58
CA TYR A 24 12.35 -6.28 4.77
C TYR A 24 12.79 -4.82 4.61
N ASN A 25 14.05 -4.60 4.21
CA ASN A 25 14.60 -3.27 3.98
C ASN A 25 13.85 -2.46 2.90
N ASN A 26 13.36 -3.12 1.83
CA ASN A 26 12.55 -2.46 0.80
C ASN A 26 11.16 -2.10 1.34
N ALA A 27 10.53 -3.00 2.09
CA ALA A 27 9.22 -2.78 2.69
C ALA A 27 9.25 -1.64 3.73
N VAL A 28 10.28 -1.59 4.58
CA VAL A 28 10.52 -0.50 5.54
C VAL A 28 10.66 0.85 4.84
N ARG A 29 11.42 0.94 3.73
CA ARG A 29 11.52 2.20 2.94
C ARG A 29 10.16 2.64 2.40
N CYS A 30 9.36 1.71 1.87
CA CYS A 30 8.01 2.02 1.39
C CYS A 30 7.10 2.51 2.53
N ILE A 31 7.19 1.94 3.73
CA ILE A 31 6.42 2.39 4.90
C ILE A 31 6.89 3.76 5.40
N GLN A 32 8.20 4.02 5.45
CA GLN A 32 8.73 5.35 5.77
C GLN A 32 8.24 6.40 4.76
N THR A 33 8.20 6.06 3.47
CA THR A 33 7.64 6.92 2.42
C THR A 33 6.12 7.06 2.53
N TYR A 34 5.39 6.07 3.06
CA TYR A 34 3.99 6.24 3.44
C TYR A 34 3.84 7.28 4.56
N TRP A 35 4.60 7.18 5.66
CA TRP A 35 4.54 8.14 6.77
C TRP A 35 4.85 9.58 6.32
N LYS A 36 5.83 9.76 5.42
CA LYS A 36 6.18 11.06 4.81
C LYS A 36 5.03 11.71 4.02
N GLN A 37 4.04 10.94 3.53
CA GLN A 37 3.10 11.42 2.50
C GLN A 37 1.62 11.12 2.79
N ALA A 38 1.29 10.24 3.74
CA ALA A 38 -0.09 9.83 4.02
C ALA A 38 -0.99 10.95 4.56
N ALA A 39 -0.38 12.01 5.10
CA ALA A 39 -1.04 13.24 5.52
C ALA A 39 -1.73 13.96 4.35
N ASP A 40 -0.95 14.26 3.31
CA ASP A 40 -1.39 15.04 2.14
C ASP A 40 -2.17 14.17 1.12
N MET A 41 -1.75 12.92 0.92
CA MET A 41 -2.45 12.00 0.01
C MET A 41 -3.96 11.95 0.27
N THR A 42 -4.76 12.02 -0.79
CA THR A 42 -6.21 11.76 -0.74
C THR A 42 -6.52 10.33 -0.24
N LYS A 43 -7.75 10.09 0.22
CA LYS A 43 -8.19 8.75 0.66
C LYS A 43 -7.94 7.67 -0.41
N GLY A 44 -8.22 7.97 -1.68
CA GLY A 44 -8.00 7.04 -2.79
C GLY A 44 -6.52 6.75 -3.04
N GLN A 45 -5.66 7.78 -2.94
CA GLN A 45 -4.20 7.60 -3.04
C GLN A 45 -3.66 6.76 -1.87
N ARG A 46 -4.06 7.04 -0.62
CA ARG A 46 -3.69 6.23 0.57
C ARG A 46 -4.09 4.77 0.41
N GLN A 47 -5.35 4.51 0.06
CA GLN A 47 -5.86 3.14 -0.09
C GLN A 47 -5.15 2.39 -1.22
N LYS A 48 -4.84 3.06 -2.34
CA LYS A 48 -4.05 2.49 -3.43
C LYS A 48 -2.59 2.24 -3.05
N TYR A 49 -1.97 3.10 -2.23
CA TYR A 49 -0.61 2.87 -1.73
C TYR A 49 -0.55 1.65 -0.82
N LEU A 50 -1.43 1.58 0.18
CA LEU A 50 -1.51 0.44 1.10
C LEU A 50 -1.84 -0.88 0.39
N TRP A 51 -2.65 -0.85 -0.68
CA TRP A 51 -2.90 -2.04 -1.50
C TRP A 51 -1.63 -2.65 -2.09
N TYR A 52 -0.62 -1.85 -2.47
CA TYR A 52 0.68 -2.37 -2.92
C TYR A 52 1.50 -3.02 -1.80
N LEU A 53 1.25 -2.66 -0.54
CA LEU A 53 1.95 -3.19 0.65
C LEU A 53 1.21 -4.34 1.34
N GLN A 54 0.01 -4.70 0.89
CA GLN A 54 -0.69 -5.88 1.40
C GLN A 54 0.10 -7.16 1.10
N LYS A 55 0.07 -8.13 2.03
CA LYS A 55 0.81 -9.40 1.97
C LYS A 55 0.62 -10.17 0.65
N THR A 56 -0.54 -10.04 0.00
CA THR A 56 -0.89 -10.63 -1.31
C THR A 56 -0.20 -9.97 -2.51
N HIS A 57 0.37 -8.79 -2.34
CA HIS A 57 0.82 -7.91 -3.43
C HIS A 57 2.26 -7.42 -3.27
N ILE A 58 2.75 -7.33 -2.03
CA ILE A 58 4.10 -6.84 -1.72
C ILE A 58 5.20 -7.67 -2.42
N ASN A 59 5.06 -9.00 -2.50
CA ASN A 59 5.99 -9.89 -3.22
C ASN A 59 6.06 -9.62 -4.74
N HIS A 60 5.05 -8.97 -5.33
CA HIS A 60 5.01 -8.65 -6.77
C HIS A 60 5.49 -7.21 -7.08
N PHE A 61 5.54 -6.33 -6.08
CA PHE A 61 5.84 -4.91 -6.25
C PHE A 61 7.04 -4.37 -5.43
N VAL A 62 7.52 -5.11 -4.42
CA VAL A 62 8.54 -4.65 -3.45
C VAL A 62 9.73 -5.64 -3.34
N ALA A 63 9.49 -6.95 -3.46
CA ALA A 63 10.56 -7.96 -3.49
C ALA A 63 11.38 -7.95 -4.79
N LYS A 64 10.69 -7.88 -5.94
CA LYS A 64 11.28 -8.15 -7.27
C LYS A 64 12.11 -7.06 -7.98
N PRO A 65 12.38 -5.85 -7.47
CA PRO A 65 13.24 -4.87 -8.15
C PRO A 65 14.60 -5.40 -8.63
N PHE A 66 15.29 -6.21 -7.82
CA PHE A 66 16.70 -6.53 -8.04
C PHE A 66 16.93 -7.87 -8.75
N GLU A 67 16.22 -8.94 -8.36
CA GLU A 67 16.50 -10.30 -8.83
C GLU A 67 16.09 -10.57 -10.29
N CYS A 68 14.86 -10.22 -10.67
CA CYS A 68 14.30 -10.65 -11.96
C CYS A 68 14.72 -9.78 -13.15
N HIS A 69 15.10 -8.53 -12.90
CA HIS A 69 15.24 -7.49 -13.94
C HIS A 69 16.45 -6.55 -13.76
N GLY A 70 17.51 -7.06 -13.12
CA GLY A 70 18.81 -6.37 -13.02
C GLY A 70 18.79 -5.05 -12.24
N GLY A 71 17.90 -4.90 -11.25
CA GLY A 71 17.81 -3.69 -10.44
C GLY A 71 17.24 -2.45 -11.13
N THR A 72 16.72 -2.56 -12.35
CA THR A 72 16.32 -1.39 -13.14
C THR A 72 14.85 -0.98 -12.93
N VAL A 73 14.65 0.30 -12.57
CA VAL A 73 13.32 0.95 -12.49
C VAL A 73 12.52 0.80 -13.78
N THR A 74 13.18 0.87 -14.94
CA THR A 74 12.55 0.80 -16.26
C THR A 74 11.88 -0.55 -16.54
N ALA A 75 12.35 -1.63 -15.93
CA ALA A 75 11.77 -2.95 -16.05
C ALA A 75 10.72 -3.26 -14.96
N HIS A 76 10.52 -2.37 -13.98
CA HIS A 76 9.53 -2.59 -12.91
C HIS A 76 8.10 -2.63 -13.46
N SER A 77 7.30 -3.60 -12.99
CA SER A 77 5.95 -3.84 -13.52
C SER A 77 5.02 -2.62 -13.40
N LEU A 78 5.18 -1.80 -12.37
CA LEU A 78 4.41 -0.56 -12.20
C LEU A 78 4.90 0.59 -13.10
N TYR A 79 6.19 0.67 -13.38
CA TYR A 79 6.75 1.67 -14.29
C TYR A 79 6.29 1.38 -15.73
N GLN A 80 6.35 0.12 -16.16
CA GLN A 80 5.84 -0.29 -17.46
C GLN A 80 4.32 -0.10 -17.57
N ARG A 81 3.53 -0.45 -16.53
CA ARG A 81 2.07 -0.18 -16.50
C ARG A 81 1.70 1.31 -16.53
N ALA A 82 2.63 2.22 -16.25
CA ALA A 82 2.41 3.66 -16.38
C ALA A 82 2.51 4.15 -17.84
N ARG A 83 3.01 3.32 -18.76
CA ARG A 83 3.29 3.65 -20.16
C ARG A 83 2.26 3.08 -21.14
N ASP A 84 2.22 3.64 -22.34
CA ASP A 84 1.63 3.03 -23.54
C ASP A 84 2.70 2.29 -24.39
N ASP A 85 2.29 1.64 -25.48
CA ASP A 85 3.17 0.89 -26.38
C ASP A 85 4.15 1.78 -27.16
N ALA A 86 3.82 3.06 -27.32
CA ALA A 86 4.72 4.10 -27.83
C ALA A 86 5.68 4.65 -26.75
N GLY A 87 5.57 4.14 -25.51
CA GLY A 87 6.45 4.44 -24.39
C GLY A 87 6.15 5.75 -23.64
N ASN A 88 4.99 6.38 -23.86
CA ASN A 88 4.56 7.64 -23.22
C ASN A 88 3.79 7.38 -21.93
N PHE A 89 3.86 8.30 -20.96
CA PHE A 89 3.30 8.09 -19.62
C PHE A 89 1.81 8.45 -19.52
N VAL A 90 0.95 7.59 -20.04
CA VAL A 90 -0.52 7.76 -19.99
C VAL A 90 -1.15 7.42 -18.64
N ARG A 91 -0.55 6.52 -17.84
CA ARG A 91 -1.16 5.91 -16.64
C ARG A 91 -0.49 6.33 -15.32
N LEU A 92 0.03 7.56 -15.29
CA LEU A 92 0.64 8.20 -14.12
C LEU A 92 -0.25 8.17 -12.87
N SER A 93 0.36 7.84 -11.72
CA SER A 93 -0.33 7.60 -10.44
C SER A 93 0.60 7.94 -9.27
N TRP A 94 0.31 8.99 -8.49
CA TRP A 94 1.17 9.43 -7.36
C TRP A 94 1.59 8.30 -6.39
N PRO A 95 0.70 7.38 -5.95
CA PRO A 95 1.11 6.24 -5.13
C PRO A 95 2.15 5.31 -5.77
N VAL A 96 2.17 5.20 -7.10
CA VAL A 96 3.17 4.41 -7.84
C VAL A 96 4.49 5.16 -7.91
N TYR A 97 4.45 6.48 -8.11
CA TYR A 97 5.64 7.31 -8.08
C TYR A 97 6.35 7.22 -6.72
N LEU A 98 5.60 7.43 -5.63
CA LEU A 98 6.11 7.29 -4.26
C LEU A 98 6.73 5.90 -4.00
N LEU A 99 6.07 4.82 -4.42
CA LEU A 99 6.54 3.45 -4.22
C LEU A 99 7.80 3.13 -5.06
N LEU A 100 7.89 3.66 -6.28
CA LEU A 100 9.09 3.52 -7.10
C LEU A 100 10.26 4.32 -6.50
N SER A 101 10.01 5.55 -6.03
CA SER A 101 11.05 6.39 -5.40
C SER A 101 11.63 5.73 -4.14
N SER A 102 10.79 5.09 -3.32
CA SER A 102 11.25 4.40 -2.10
C SER A 102 12.07 3.13 -2.37
N LEU A 103 11.92 2.53 -3.55
CA LEU A 103 12.66 1.32 -3.95
C LEU A 103 13.97 1.65 -4.68
N TYR A 104 13.94 2.60 -5.60
CA TYR A 104 15.05 2.88 -6.53
C TYR A 104 15.85 4.16 -6.19
N GLY A 105 15.34 5.03 -5.31
CA GLY A 105 15.95 6.33 -5.01
C GLY A 105 15.72 7.33 -6.13
N ASP A 106 16.56 7.32 -7.16
CA ASP A 106 16.38 8.19 -8.33
C ASP A 106 15.53 7.51 -9.42
N LEU A 107 14.70 8.31 -10.08
CA LEU A 107 13.78 7.88 -11.13
C LEU A 107 14.07 8.61 -12.45
N PRO A 108 13.79 8.01 -13.63
CA PRO A 108 14.19 8.58 -14.91
C PRO A 108 13.59 9.97 -15.12
N LYS A 109 14.40 10.93 -15.60
CA LYS A 109 14.02 12.35 -15.73
C LYS A 109 12.65 12.56 -16.39
N ARG A 110 12.40 11.89 -17.54
CA ARG A 110 11.12 11.91 -18.28
C ARG A 110 9.91 11.43 -17.46
N TYR A 111 10.11 10.57 -16.46
CA TYR A 111 9.05 10.10 -15.57
C TYR A 111 8.77 11.12 -14.45
N LYS A 112 9.82 11.71 -13.87
CA LYS A 112 9.70 12.80 -12.87
C LYS A 112 8.99 14.02 -13.48
N GLU A 113 9.43 14.45 -14.67
CA GLU A 113 8.80 15.53 -15.45
C GLU A 113 7.31 15.28 -15.74
N ALA A 114 6.96 14.06 -16.14
CA ALA A 114 5.57 13.71 -16.43
C ALA A 114 4.70 13.65 -15.16
N ILE A 115 5.26 13.17 -14.03
CA ILE A 115 4.60 13.22 -12.72
C ILE A 115 4.37 14.67 -12.28
N GLU A 116 5.39 15.52 -12.40
CA GLU A 116 5.33 16.95 -12.08
C GLU A 116 4.26 17.68 -12.90
N GLN A 117 4.23 17.43 -14.21
CA GLN A 117 3.20 17.97 -15.12
C GLN A 117 1.76 17.57 -14.71
N LYS A 118 1.57 16.40 -14.07
CA LYS A 118 0.26 15.90 -13.66
C LYS A 118 -0.15 16.26 -12.24
N TYR A 119 0.82 16.37 -11.32
CA TYR A 119 0.57 16.53 -9.87
C TYR A 119 1.06 17.87 -9.31
N GLY A 120 1.69 18.72 -10.12
CA GLY A 120 2.26 20.01 -9.73
C GLY A 120 3.63 19.92 -9.06
N THR A 121 4.08 18.73 -8.69
CA THR A 121 5.38 18.48 -8.07
C THR A 121 5.89 17.07 -8.38
N SER A 122 7.22 16.89 -8.39
CA SER A 122 7.90 15.60 -8.31
C SER A 122 8.67 15.41 -6.99
N VAL A 123 8.64 16.39 -6.08
CA VAL A 123 9.33 16.37 -4.78
C VAL A 123 8.51 15.58 -3.77
N ILE A 124 9.19 14.75 -2.96
CA ILE A 124 8.58 14.00 -1.86
C ILE A 124 8.89 14.73 -0.55
N GLU A 125 7.98 15.61 -0.15
CA GLU A 125 8.02 16.34 1.12
C GLU A 125 7.83 15.39 2.32
N ASP A 126 8.34 15.79 3.48
CA ASP A 126 8.36 14.97 4.70
C ASP A 126 7.32 15.42 5.74
N TYR A 127 6.12 14.85 5.66
CA TYR A 127 5.06 15.03 6.63
C TYR A 127 5.11 14.01 7.79
N THR A 128 6.24 13.33 8.04
CA THR A 128 6.33 12.28 9.08
C THR A 128 5.96 12.82 10.47
N THR A 129 6.36 14.04 10.82
CA THR A 129 5.97 14.69 12.09
C THR A 129 4.46 14.84 12.21
N PHE A 130 3.76 15.17 11.12
CA PHE A 130 2.31 15.29 11.10
C PHE A 130 1.62 13.93 11.16
N TYR A 131 2.15 12.90 10.49
CA TYR A 131 1.68 11.50 10.66
C TYR A 131 1.87 11.04 12.12
N ARG A 132 3.04 11.32 12.72
CA ARG A 132 3.35 10.94 14.11
C ARG A 132 2.53 11.72 15.15
N SER A 133 2.01 12.91 14.84
CA SER A 133 1.02 13.57 15.70
C SER A 133 -0.29 12.78 15.88
N PHE A 134 -0.63 11.94 14.89
CA PHE A 134 -1.81 11.05 14.91
C PHE A 134 -1.51 9.65 15.46
N TYR A 135 -0.25 9.24 15.36
CA TYR A 135 0.26 7.91 15.70
C TYR A 135 1.68 8.03 16.30
N PRO A 136 1.80 8.50 17.56
CA PRO A 136 3.09 8.60 18.22
C PRO A 136 3.84 7.27 18.16
N THR A 137 5.15 7.31 17.93
CA THR A 137 6.00 6.13 18.04
C THR A 137 5.83 5.53 19.44
N PRO A 138 5.64 4.21 19.59
CA PRO A 138 5.65 3.59 20.91
C PRO A 138 6.95 3.94 21.64
N THR A 139 6.84 4.64 22.76
CA THR A 139 8.02 4.96 23.58
C THR A 139 8.59 3.65 24.08
N SER A 140 9.78 3.27 23.59
CA SER A 140 10.42 2.01 23.97
C SER A 140 10.78 2.05 25.45
N THR A 141 9.86 1.54 26.28
CA THR A 141 9.93 1.65 27.75
C THR A 141 10.72 0.46 28.30
N MET A 142 11.90 0.22 27.72
CA MET A 142 12.75 -0.94 28.00
C MET A 142 14.13 -0.60 28.58
N GLU A 143 14.42 0.68 28.83
CA GLU A 143 15.63 1.13 29.53
C GLU A 143 15.31 1.76 30.89
N LYS A 144 14.60 1.03 31.77
CA LYS A 144 14.41 1.47 33.17
C LYS A 144 14.21 0.36 34.22
N SER A 145 14.99 -0.72 34.14
CA SER A 145 14.90 -1.82 35.13
C SER A 145 16.18 -2.63 35.37
N VAL A 146 17.38 -2.17 34.96
CA VAL A 146 18.67 -2.86 35.25
C VAL A 146 19.82 -1.89 35.58
N THR A 147 19.67 -1.03 36.61
CA THR A 147 20.79 -0.19 37.10
C THR A 147 20.73 0.20 38.59
N GLU A 148 20.14 -0.64 39.43
CA GLU A 148 20.36 -0.60 40.89
C GLU A 148 20.73 -2.03 41.33
N GLY A 149 21.97 -2.25 41.82
CA GLY A 149 22.34 -3.58 42.34
C GLY A 149 23.81 -4.05 42.26
N ILE A 150 24.77 -3.30 41.68
CA ILE A 150 26.20 -3.65 41.80
C ILE A 150 27.01 -2.45 42.31
N THR A 151 27.45 -2.56 43.56
CA THR A 151 28.28 -1.58 44.25
C THR A 151 29.75 -1.98 44.16
N SER A 152 30.60 -1.09 43.62
CA SER A 152 32.07 -1.05 43.79
C SER A 152 32.90 -2.30 43.44
N VAL A 153 33.80 -2.18 42.46
CA VAL A 153 35.25 -1.96 42.73
C VAL A 153 35.79 -1.02 41.63
N ALA A 154 36.75 -0.16 41.98
CA ALA A 154 37.33 0.81 41.05
C ALA A 154 38.35 0.19 40.08
N ASN A 155 38.50 0.79 38.90
CA ASN A 155 39.83 1.01 38.34
C ASN A 155 39.87 2.32 37.54
N ILE A 156 41.03 2.97 37.50
CA ILE A 156 41.24 4.30 36.88
C ILE A 156 42.20 4.13 35.70
N GLY A 157 41.89 4.77 34.57
CA GLY A 157 42.77 4.80 33.39
C GLY A 157 42.30 5.82 32.37
N ASP A 158 43.03 6.92 32.23
CA ASP A 158 42.76 7.97 31.25
C ASP A 158 42.89 7.48 29.80
N PHE A 159 42.12 8.07 28.89
CA PHE A 159 42.72 8.75 27.73
C PHE A 159 41.78 9.84 27.17
N ILE A 160 42.35 10.87 26.54
CA ILE A 160 41.67 12.12 26.17
C ILE A 160 41.76 12.37 24.65
N HIS A 161 40.82 13.17 24.11
CA HIS A 161 40.80 13.87 22.80
C HIS A 161 40.05 13.19 21.62
N ARG A 162 39.42 13.93 20.69
CA ARG A 162 38.85 15.32 20.68
C ARG A 162 38.04 15.50 19.36
N ALA A 163 37.18 16.53 19.32
CA ALA A 163 36.69 17.23 18.10
C ALA A 163 35.66 16.51 17.20
N SER A 164 34.79 17.21 16.45
CA SER A 164 34.25 18.59 16.55
C SER A 164 33.13 18.83 15.50
N ARG A 165 32.40 19.95 15.67
CA ARG A 165 31.56 20.71 14.72
C ARG A 165 30.06 20.38 14.62
N ASP A 166 29.36 21.49 14.43
CA ASP A 166 27.93 21.74 14.49
C ASP A 166 27.31 21.86 13.09
N SER A 167 25.97 21.94 12.99
CA SER A 167 25.30 22.89 12.07
C SER A 167 23.82 23.15 12.40
N SER A 168 23.55 24.42 12.73
CA SER A 168 22.33 25.21 12.48
C SER A 168 21.90 25.15 11.00
N SER A 169 20.67 25.42 10.52
CA SER A 169 19.30 25.60 11.08
C SER A 169 18.30 25.26 9.91
N THR A 170 17.05 25.71 9.73
CA THR A 170 16.18 26.79 10.28
C THR A 170 14.69 26.41 10.06
N ALA A 171 13.73 27.28 10.39
CA ALA A 171 12.29 27.08 10.16
C ALA A 171 11.65 28.26 9.40
N SER A 172 10.49 28.03 8.76
CA SER A 172 9.40 29.02 8.55
C SER A 172 8.12 28.34 8.02
N GLU A 173 6.96 28.84 8.44
CA GLU A 173 5.63 28.41 7.99
C GLU A 173 4.99 29.44 7.05
N THR A 174 4.17 29.03 6.07
CA THR A 174 3.25 29.97 5.40
C THR A 174 1.92 29.35 4.95
N ASN A 175 0.92 29.45 5.82
CA ASN A 175 -0.48 29.81 5.56
C ASN A 175 -1.22 29.48 4.23
N LEU A 176 -2.40 28.88 4.42
CA LEU A 176 -3.69 29.18 3.74
C LEU A 176 -3.86 28.94 2.22
N SER A 177 -4.82 28.06 1.88
CA SER A 177 -6.17 28.53 1.47
C SER A 177 -7.20 27.39 1.50
N ARG A 178 -8.51 27.71 1.47
CA ARG A 178 -9.62 26.77 1.71
C ARG A 178 -10.79 27.00 0.73
N GLY A 179 -10.78 26.30 -0.41
CA GLY A 179 -11.82 26.37 -1.44
C GLY A 179 -12.66 25.08 -1.55
N PRO A 180 -14.01 25.13 -1.50
CA PRO A 180 -14.87 23.96 -1.71
C PRO A 180 -15.01 23.56 -3.19
N TRP A 181 -15.39 22.30 -3.43
CA TRP A 181 -15.55 21.75 -4.77
C TRP A 181 -16.84 22.23 -5.45
N ASN A 182 -16.73 22.62 -6.72
CA ASN A 182 -17.86 22.98 -7.60
C ASN A 182 -18.36 21.73 -8.36
N ILE A 183 -19.68 21.64 -8.56
CA ILE A 183 -20.38 20.46 -9.12
C ILE A 183 -20.30 20.41 -10.66
N GLU A 184 -20.00 21.53 -11.32
CA GLU A 184 -19.93 21.68 -12.78
C GLU A 184 -19.01 20.69 -13.51
N THR A 185 -18.05 20.08 -12.81
CA THR A 185 -17.11 19.10 -13.38
C THR A 185 -17.83 17.87 -13.95
N VAL A 186 -18.92 17.41 -13.34
CA VAL A 186 -19.60 16.14 -13.71
C VAL A 186 -20.36 16.25 -15.03
N ILE A 187 -20.76 17.45 -15.44
CA ILE A 187 -21.53 17.66 -16.69
C ILE A 187 -20.61 17.66 -17.93
N LYS A 188 -19.30 17.93 -17.77
CA LYS A 188 -18.36 18.06 -18.89
C LYS A 188 -18.01 16.74 -19.58
N ASP A 189 -18.14 15.61 -18.88
CA ASP A 189 -17.80 14.29 -19.44
C ASP A 189 -18.87 13.73 -20.41
N LEU A 190 -19.97 14.46 -20.66
CA LEU A 190 -21.06 14.07 -21.57
C LEU A 190 -21.10 14.81 -22.93
N ASP A 191 -20.33 15.91 -23.15
CA ASP A 191 -20.35 16.69 -24.41
C ASP A 191 -19.15 16.39 -25.34
N VAL A 192 -18.66 15.14 -25.37
CA VAL A 192 -17.60 14.71 -26.30
C VAL A 192 -18.21 14.34 -27.66
N SER A 193 -18.56 15.34 -28.46
CA SER A 193 -19.13 15.13 -29.82
C SER A 193 -18.72 16.19 -30.86
N LYS A 194 -17.51 16.78 -30.74
CA LYS A 194 -16.99 17.81 -31.68
C LYS A 194 -15.55 17.56 -32.13
N THR A 195 -15.34 16.51 -32.92
CA THR A 195 -14.07 16.24 -33.64
C THR A 195 -13.81 17.32 -34.70
N LYS A 196 -12.98 18.32 -34.39
CA LYS A 196 -12.72 19.45 -35.29
C LYS A 196 -11.63 19.11 -36.32
N ARG A 197 -12.07 18.78 -37.53
CA ARG A 197 -11.23 18.42 -38.70
C ARG A 197 -10.67 19.68 -39.39
N SER A 198 -9.43 19.61 -39.86
CA SER A 198 -8.85 20.56 -40.84
C SER A 198 -8.63 19.87 -42.19
N PRO A 199 -8.62 20.59 -43.34
CA PRO A 199 -8.94 19.99 -44.64
C PRO A 199 -7.75 19.78 -45.58
N SER A 200 -7.78 18.69 -46.35
CA SER A 200 -6.94 18.52 -47.54
C SER A 200 -7.53 17.50 -48.53
N ALA A 201 -7.88 17.99 -49.72
CA ALA A 201 -8.01 17.30 -51.02
C ALA A 201 -9.02 16.14 -51.24
N LEU A 202 -9.62 16.21 -52.44
CA LEU A 202 -10.39 15.23 -53.21
C LEU A 202 -11.53 14.44 -52.54
N GLU A 203 -12.72 14.66 -53.06
CA GLU A 203 -13.95 13.98 -52.68
C GLU A 203 -14.07 12.62 -53.38
N SER A 204 -14.33 11.58 -52.60
CA SER A 204 -15.04 10.39 -53.07
C SER A 204 -16.33 10.29 -52.26
N PRO A 205 -17.51 10.16 -52.89
CA PRO A 205 -18.80 10.16 -52.18
C PRO A 205 -19.03 8.83 -51.46
N GLN A 206 -18.33 8.62 -50.34
CA GLN A 206 -18.64 7.55 -49.39
C GLN A 206 -20.08 7.72 -48.94
N LYS A 207 -20.97 6.83 -49.43
CA LYS A 207 -22.35 6.71 -48.97
C LYS A 207 -22.33 6.59 -47.45
N ARG A 208 -22.83 7.63 -46.76
CA ARG A 208 -23.27 7.50 -45.37
C ARG A 208 -24.49 6.59 -45.36
N THR A 209 -24.26 5.29 -45.24
CA THR A 209 -25.31 4.34 -44.89
C THR A 209 -25.92 4.83 -43.59
N LYS A 210 -27.18 5.29 -43.63
CA LYS A 210 -27.96 5.43 -42.42
C LYS A 210 -28.11 4.02 -41.85
N LEU A 211 -27.52 3.74 -40.69
CA LEU A 211 -27.96 2.58 -39.92
C LEU A 211 -29.46 2.76 -39.68
N SER A 212 -30.24 1.69 -39.81
CA SER A 212 -31.64 1.75 -39.37
C SER A 212 -31.66 1.91 -37.85
N ASP A 213 -32.68 2.60 -37.32
CA ASP A 213 -32.87 2.71 -35.87
C ASP A 213 -33.02 1.30 -35.24
N ASP A 214 -33.56 0.34 -36.00
CA ASP A 214 -33.61 -1.09 -35.65
C ASP A 214 -32.23 -1.73 -35.45
N GLU A 215 -31.22 -1.32 -36.23
CA GLU A 215 -29.86 -1.84 -36.11
C GLU A 215 -29.18 -1.29 -34.84
N ILE A 216 -29.49 -0.04 -34.48
CA ILE A 216 -29.02 0.58 -33.24
C ILE A 216 -29.66 -0.12 -32.03
N LEU A 217 -30.98 -0.38 -32.07
CA LEU A 217 -31.70 -1.13 -31.04
C LEU A 217 -31.18 -2.57 -30.90
N SER A 218 -30.96 -3.27 -32.01
CA SER A 218 -30.40 -4.62 -32.03
C SER A 218 -29.01 -4.68 -31.38
N ARG A 219 -28.10 -3.76 -31.77
CA ARG A 219 -26.76 -3.63 -31.15
C ARG A 219 -26.85 -3.30 -29.66
N LEU A 220 -27.78 -2.43 -29.25
CA LEU A 220 -27.98 -2.07 -27.84
C LEU A 220 -28.46 -3.27 -27.01
N ASN A 221 -29.39 -4.07 -27.54
CA ASN A 221 -29.87 -5.27 -26.87
C ASN A 221 -28.76 -6.32 -26.73
N GLN A 222 -28.02 -6.61 -27.81
CA GLN A 222 -26.86 -7.52 -27.78
C GLN A 222 -25.80 -7.06 -26.76
N HIS A 223 -25.53 -5.76 -26.66
CA HIS A 223 -24.58 -5.22 -25.69
C HIS A 223 -25.11 -5.29 -24.24
N THR A 224 -26.43 -5.24 -24.05
CA THR A 224 -27.09 -5.42 -22.75
C THR A 224 -27.00 -6.87 -22.29
N GLU A 225 -27.29 -7.83 -23.17
CA GLU A 225 -27.14 -9.27 -22.92
C GLU A 225 -25.68 -9.64 -22.57
N ALA A 226 -24.71 -9.07 -23.29
CA ALA A 226 -23.29 -9.26 -23.00
C ALA A 226 -22.90 -8.75 -21.59
N ILE A 227 -23.41 -7.58 -21.18
CA ILE A 227 -23.18 -7.04 -19.83
C ILE A 227 -23.84 -7.93 -18.76
N GLN A 228 -25.09 -8.37 -18.98
CA GLN A 228 -25.80 -9.26 -18.05
C GLN A 228 -25.04 -10.58 -17.86
N LYS A 229 -24.52 -11.17 -18.94
CA LYS A 229 -23.69 -12.38 -18.89
C LYS A 229 -22.42 -12.17 -18.05
N ILE A 230 -21.66 -11.09 -18.31
CA ILE A 230 -20.43 -10.77 -17.56
C ILE A 230 -20.72 -10.58 -16.07
N VAL A 231 -21.81 -9.89 -15.72
CA VAL A 231 -22.23 -9.70 -14.32
C VAL A 231 -22.60 -11.04 -13.67
N HIS A 232 -23.29 -11.94 -14.37
CA HIS A 232 -23.65 -13.26 -13.86
C HIS A 232 -22.42 -14.17 -13.66
N GLU A 233 -21.48 -14.17 -14.60
CA GLU A 233 -20.21 -14.91 -14.49
C GLU A 233 -19.37 -14.42 -13.32
N ALA A 234 -19.25 -13.10 -13.13
CA ALA A 234 -18.56 -12.52 -11.97
C ALA A 234 -19.25 -12.85 -10.63
N GLN A 235 -20.58 -12.90 -10.59
CA GLN A 235 -21.33 -13.33 -9.39
C GLN A 235 -21.12 -14.81 -9.06
N LEU A 236 -21.00 -15.69 -10.07
CA LEU A 236 -20.66 -17.11 -9.87
C LEU A 236 -19.22 -17.27 -9.33
N GLU A 237 -18.25 -16.56 -9.92
CA GLU A 237 -16.86 -16.58 -9.46
C GLU A 237 -16.73 -16.09 -8.00
N GLN A 238 -17.41 -15.00 -7.66
CA GLN A 238 -17.43 -14.47 -6.29
C GLN A 238 -18.07 -15.45 -5.30
N ARG A 239 -19.16 -16.14 -5.68
CA ARG A 239 -19.80 -17.17 -4.84
C ARG A 239 -18.89 -18.38 -4.62
N SER A 240 -18.23 -18.86 -5.68
CA SER A 240 -17.28 -19.98 -5.59
C SER A 240 -16.13 -19.67 -4.61
N LYS A 241 -15.52 -18.49 -4.72
CA LYS A 241 -14.47 -18.03 -3.79
C LYS A 241 -14.97 -17.86 -2.35
N LEU A 242 -16.23 -17.46 -2.16
CA LEU A 242 -16.82 -17.36 -0.83
C LEU A 242 -17.06 -18.75 -0.19
N GLN A 243 -17.38 -19.77 -0.99
CA GLN A 243 -17.49 -21.16 -0.53
C GLN A 243 -16.13 -21.77 -0.18
N GLU A 244 -15.09 -21.48 -0.98
CA GLU A 244 -13.70 -21.85 -0.69
C GLU A 244 -13.24 -21.30 0.67
N VAL A 245 -13.41 -19.98 0.88
CA VAL A 245 -13.08 -19.32 2.16
C VAL A 245 -13.91 -19.88 3.33
N HIS A 246 -15.19 -20.23 3.13
CA HIS A 246 -15.99 -20.86 4.18
C HIS A 246 -15.43 -22.24 4.57
N HIS A 247 -15.02 -23.05 3.59
CA HIS A 247 -14.45 -24.38 3.84
C HIS A 247 -13.12 -24.29 4.62
N ASP A 248 -12.23 -23.37 4.25
CA ASP A 248 -10.98 -23.15 4.98
C ASP A 248 -11.20 -22.64 6.41
N VAL A 249 -12.17 -21.75 6.62
CA VAL A 249 -12.55 -21.29 7.97
C VAL A 249 -13.12 -22.43 8.81
N GLU A 250 -13.99 -23.27 8.25
CA GLU A 250 -14.57 -24.42 8.94
C GLU A 250 -13.51 -25.46 9.33
N LYS A 251 -12.57 -25.75 8.42
CA LYS A 251 -11.40 -26.59 8.68
C LYS A 251 -10.47 -26.01 9.75
N GLY A 252 -10.31 -24.69 9.79
CA GLY A 252 -9.59 -23.99 10.86
C GLY A 252 -10.26 -24.16 12.22
N VAL A 253 -11.58 -24.01 12.29
CA VAL A 253 -12.38 -24.23 13.50
C VAL A 253 -12.29 -25.67 13.99
N GLN A 254 -12.38 -26.66 13.09
CA GLN A 254 -12.19 -28.08 13.43
C GLN A 254 -10.80 -28.34 14.03
N THR A 255 -9.75 -27.73 13.46
CA THR A 255 -8.37 -27.85 13.94
C THR A 255 -8.21 -27.27 15.35
N LEU A 256 -8.74 -26.07 15.60
CA LEU A 256 -8.72 -25.43 16.93
C LEU A 256 -9.48 -26.23 17.98
N ASN A 257 -10.62 -26.82 17.61
CA ASN A 257 -11.40 -27.69 18.49
C ASN A 257 -10.62 -28.97 18.86
N SER A 258 -9.82 -29.54 17.94
CA SER A 258 -8.90 -30.65 18.27
C SER A 258 -7.88 -30.21 19.31
N MET A 259 -7.14 -29.13 19.04
CA MET A 259 -6.09 -28.63 19.95
C MET A 259 -6.64 -28.29 21.35
N GLN A 260 -7.89 -27.78 21.44
CA GLN A 260 -8.55 -27.53 22.72
C GLN A 260 -8.89 -28.82 23.49
N ASN A 261 -9.22 -29.91 22.78
CA ASN A 261 -9.45 -31.21 23.39
C ASN A 261 -8.13 -31.88 23.81
N ASP A 262 -7.09 -31.78 22.99
CA ASP A 262 -5.75 -32.30 23.29
C ASP A 262 -5.17 -31.63 24.54
N LEU A 263 -5.26 -30.30 24.64
CA LEU A 263 -4.89 -29.53 25.83
C LEU A 263 -5.70 -29.93 27.07
N ARG A 264 -7.00 -30.22 26.91
CA ARG A 264 -7.86 -30.68 28.02
C ARG A 264 -7.46 -32.05 28.52
N GLN A 265 -7.12 -32.98 27.62
CA GLN A 265 -6.62 -34.31 27.99
C GLN A 265 -5.26 -34.19 28.70
N PHE A 266 -4.35 -33.36 28.19
CA PHE A 266 -3.06 -33.08 28.84
C PHE A 266 -3.23 -32.54 30.26
N MET A 267 -4.06 -31.50 30.44
CA MET A 267 -4.33 -30.94 31.77
C MET A 267 -4.99 -31.95 32.72
N SER A 268 -5.84 -32.85 32.21
CA SER A 268 -6.41 -33.95 32.99
C SER A 268 -5.36 -34.97 33.41
N ALA A 269 -4.39 -35.30 32.55
CA ALA A 269 -3.30 -36.21 32.88
C ALA A 269 -2.35 -35.59 33.92
N VAL A 270 -2.01 -34.30 33.79
CA VAL A 270 -1.22 -33.55 34.78
C VAL A 270 -1.92 -33.51 36.13
N ALA A 271 -3.24 -33.27 36.18
CA ALA A 271 -4.00 -33.27 37.42
C ALA A 271 -3.98 -34.64 38.12
N SER A 272 -4.12 -35.74 37.36
CA SER A 272 -4.01 -37.10 37.90
C SER A 272 -2.60 -37.40 38.44
N ALA A 273 -1.54 -37.03 37.72
CA ALA A 273 -0.17 -37.24 38.17
C ALA A 273 0.19 -36.42 39.42
N LEU A 274 -0.32 -35.19 39.54
CA LEU A 274 -0.15 -34.37 40.75
C LEU A 274 -0.91 -34.94 41.95
N LYS A 275 -2.07 -35.59 41.73
CA LYS A 275 -2.81 -36.30 42.77
C LYS A 275 -2.05 -37.55 43.25
N ASP A 276 -1.53 -38.34 42.33
CA ASP A 276 -0.74 -39.56 42.59
C ASP A 276 0.52 -39.26 43.43
N ILE A 277 1.29 -38.24 43.03
CA ILE A 277 2.43 -37.72 43.81
C ILE A 277 1.98 -37.20 45.19
N GLY A 278 0.82 -36.55 45.26
CA GLY A 278 0.24 -36.07 46.51
C GLY A 278 -0.16 -37.20 47.46
N GLU A 279 -0.63 -38.34 46.95
CA GLU A 279 -1.00 -39.49 47.77
C GLU A 279 0.25 -40.20 48.31
N HIS A 280 1.27 -40.45 47.48
CA HIS A 280 2.55 -41.02 47.91
C HIS A 280 3.38 -40.13 48.87
N LEU A 281 3.09 -38.83 48.98
CA LEU A 281 3.73 -37.93 49.96
C LEU A 281 3.04 -37.90 51.33
N ASN A 282 1.95 -38.66 51.53
CA ASN A 282 1.23 -38.77 52.79
C ASN A 282 1.31 -40.18 53.43
N GLU A 283 2.13 -41.08 52.89
CA GLU A 283 2.43 -42.43 53.41
C GLU A 283 3.72 -42.45 54.27
#